data_AF-A0A382VN43-F1
#
_entry.id   AF-A0A382VN43-F1
#
_cell.length_a   1.000
_cell.length_b   1.000
_cell.length_c   1.000
_cell.angle_alpha   90.00
_cell.angle_beta   90.00
_cell.angle_gamma   90.00
#
_symmetry.space_group_name_H-M   'P 1'
#
loop_
_entity.id
_entity.type
_entity.pdbx_description
1 polymer ?
#
loop_
_entity_poly.entity_id
_entity_poly.type
_entity_poly.pdbx_seq_one_letter_code
_entity_poly.pdbx_strand_id
1 'polypeptide(L)' 'MEFLNYFSNVFTFANILILILGTVGGLLMGAAPGLSPTMAVALLIPFTFHM' A
#
# COMPACT_ATOMS: atom_id res chain seq x y z
N MET A 1 16.23 -9.19 -20.97
CA MET A 1 15.36 -10.35 -20.63
C MET A 1 15.11 -10.49 -19.12
N GLU A 2 15.66 -9.64 -18.25
CA GLU A 2 15.44 -9.73 -16.79
C GLU A 2 14.05 -9.31 -16.33
N PHE A 3 13.36 -8.44 -17.08
CA PHE A 3 11.99 -8.01 -16.78
C PHE A 3 11.03 -9.20 -16.59
N LEU A 4 11.09 -10.20 -17.48
CA LEU A 4 10.20 -11.37 -17.41
C LEU A 4 10.46 -12.23 -16.16
N ASN A 5 11.71 -12.29 -15.70
CA ASN A 5 12.07 -13.00 -14.47
C ASN A 5 11.46 -12.32 -13.24
N TYR A 6 11.56 -10.99 -13.13
CA TYR A 6 10.97 -10.25 -12.01
C TYR A 6 9.45 -10.12 -12.09
N PHE A 7 8.90 -10.09 -13.30
CA PHE A 7 7.45 -10.04 -13.52
C PHE A 7 6.74 -11.26 -12.93
N SER A 8 7.34 -12.46 -13.05
CA SER A 8 6.81 -13.67 -12.41
C SER A 8 6.69 -13.54 -10.88
N ASN A 9 7.59 -12.76 -10.27
CA ASN A 9 7.66 -12.57 -8.83
C ASN A 9 6.45 -11.78 -8.29
N VAL A 10 5.84 -10.93 -9.13
CA VAL A 10 4.63 -10.17 -8.78
C VAL A 10 3.45 -11.12 -8.52
N PHE A 11 3.38 -12.25 -9.22
CA PHE A 11 2.30 -13.23 -9.08
C PHE A 11 2.49 -14.20 -7.91
N THR A 12 3.53 -14.04 -7.10
CA THR A 12 3.67 -14.83 -5.88
C THR A 12 2.54 -14.48 -4.90
N PHE A 13 2.05 -15.49 -4.19
CA PHE A 13 0.91 -15.35 -3.27
C PHE A 13 1.14 -14.26 -2.22
N ALA A 14 2.36 -14.19 -1.67
CA ALA A 14 2.74 -13.17 -0.69
C ALA A 14 2.64 -11.75 -1.28
N ASN A 15 3.15 -11.52 -2.49
CA ASN A 15 3.15 -10.19 -3.11
C ASN A 15 1.73 -9.77 -3.49
N ILE A 16 0.91 -10.68 -4.02
CA ILE A 16 -0.50 -10.39 -4.30
C ILE A 16 -1.26 -10.03 -3.02
N LEU A 17 -1.06 -10.76 -1.92
CA LEU A 17 -1.70 -10.44 -0.64
C LEU A 17 -1.31 -9.05 -0.14
N ILE A 18 -0.03 -8.70 -0.18
CA ILE A 18 0.46 -7.37 0.23
C ILE A 18 -0.12 -6.29 -0.68
N LEU A 19 -0.18 -6.52 -2.00
CA LEU A 19 -0.78 -5.58 -2.95
C LEU A 19 -2.26 -5.34 -2.65
N ILE A 20 -3.03 -6.40 -2.38
CA ILE A 20 -4.45 -6.28 -2.04
C ILE A 20 -4.62 -5.51 -0.73
N LEU A 21 -3.89 -5.89 0.32
CA LEU A 21 -3.98 -5.23 1.63
C LEU A 21 -3.56 -3.76 1.56
N GLY A 22 -2.48 -3.45 0.84
CA GLY A 22 -2.03 -2.08 0.63
C GLY A 22 -3.05 -1.26 -0.17
N THR A 23 -3.66 -1.85 -1.19
CA THR A 23 -4.72 -1.20 -1.98
C THR A 23 -5.96 -0.93 -1.13
N VAL A 24 -6.43 -1.91 -0.36
CA VAL A 24 -7.59 -1.74 0.54
C VAL A 24 -7.30 -0.69 1.60
N GLY A 25 -6.11 -0.72 2.22
CA GLY A 25 -5.70 0.30 3.20
C GLY A 25 -5.70 1.71 2.61
N GLY A 26 -5.13 1.88 1.41
CA GLY A 26 -5.13 3.16 0.70
C GLY A 26 -6.53 3.63 0.33
N LEU A 27 -7.40 2.73 -0.14
CA LEU A 27 -8.79 3.04 -0.46
C LEU A 27 -9.59 3.45 0.79
N LEU A 28 -9.42 2.75 1.91
CA LEU A 28 -10.10 3.08 3.16
C LEU A 28 -9.67 4.46 3.68
N MET A 29 -8.37 4.77 3.65
CA MET A 29 -7.87 6.09 4.05
C MET A 29 -8.32 7.20 3.10
N GLY A 30 -8.44 6.93 1.80
CA GLY A 30 -8.89 7.90 0.80
C GLY A 30 -10.40 8.10 0.72
N ALA A 31 -11.19 7.07 1.04
CA ALA A 31 -12.65 7.10 0.96
C ALA A 31 -13.32 7.55 2.27
N ALA A 32 -12.60 7.52 3.40
CA ALA A 32 -13.13 7.97 4.68
C ALA A 32 -13.51 9.46 4.63
N PRO A 33 -14.78 9.82 4.88
CA PRO A 33 -15.23 11.20 4.81
C PRO A 33 -14.60 12.03 5.93
N GLY A 34 -14.06 13.20 5.57
CA GLY A 34 -13.46 14.12 6.54
C GLY A 34 -11.96 13.91 6.80
N LEU A 35 -11.33 12.88 6.21
CA LEU A 35 -9.87 12.77 6.18
C LEU A 35 -9.34 13.58 4.99
N SER A 36 -8.88 14.80 5.24
CA SER A 36 -8.13 15.55 4.24
C SER A 36 -6.84 14.80 3.87
N PRO A 37 -6.27 15.03 2.67
CA PRO A 37 -4.99 14.44 2.30
C PRO A 37 -3.88 14.68 3.34
N THR A 38 -3.91 15.84 4.00
CA THR A 38 -2.94 16.20 5.04
C THR A 38 -3.10 15.40 6.34
N MET A 39 -4.34 15.05 6.73
CA MET A 39 -4.60 14.27 7.94
C MET A 39 -4.28 12.79 7.75
N ALA A 40 -4.58 12.24 6.56
CA ALA A 40 -4.20 10.87 6.20
C ALA A 40 -2.67 10.67 6.25
N VAL A 41 -1.90 11.62 5.69
CA VAL A 41 -0.43 11.59 5.76
C VAL A 41 0.05 11.69 7.20
N ALA A 42 -0.50 12.59 8.01
CA ALA A 42 -0.10 12.75 9.41
C ALA A 42 -0.33 11.47 10.25
N LEU A 43 -1.42 10.74 10.01
CA LEU A 43 -1.71 9.46 10.68
C LEU A 43 -0.77 8.33 10.24
N LEU A 44 -0.22 8.39 9.03
CA LEU A 44 0.72 7.38 8.51
C LEU A 44 2.16 7.59 8.98
N ILE A 45 2.58 8.81 9.32
CA ILE A 45 3.92 9.12 9.85
C ILE A 45 4.41 8.15 10.95
N PRO A 46 3.62 7.83 12.01
CA PRO A 46 4.04 6.88 13.04
C PRO A 46 4.11 5.42 12.57
N PHE A 47 3.62 5.10 11.38
CA PHE A 47 3.77 3.76 10.80
C PHE A 47 4.92 3.70 9.78
N THR A 48 5.24 4.80 9.09
CA THR A 48 6.35 4.88 8.12
C THR A 48 7.70 5.20 8.74
N PHE A 49 7.75 6.01 9.79
CA PHE A 49 9.01 6.49 10.39
C PHE A 49 9.36 5.84 11.74
N HIS A 50 8.56 4.88 12.20
CA HIS A 50 8.77 4.24 13.50
C HIS A 50 9.51 2.89 13.40
N MET A 51 10.32 2.74 12.35
CA MET A 51 11.29 1.65 12.19
C MET A 51 12.68 2.10 12.61
#